data_AF-A0AA88XCZ7-F1
#
_entry.id   AF-A0AA88XCZ7-F1
#
_cell.length_a   1.000
_cell.length_b   1.000
_cell.length_c   1.000
_cell.angle_alpha   90.00
_cell.angle_beta   90.00
_cell.angle_gamma   90.00
#
_symmetry.space_group_name_H-M   'P 1'
#
loop_
_entity.id
_entity.type
_entity.pdbx_description
1 polymer ?
#
loop_
_entity_poly.entity_id
_entity_poly.type
_entity_poly.pdbx_seq_one_letter_code
_entity_poly.pdbx_strand_id
1 'polypeptide(L)'
;MSDLVKFTKSVQQDAKIIVSLPPNRGDDPDLNYTTKIVNASVKISFQSVTNVFVCDNSNLAYRGERNRKLISRDEVHPTEFGEKILFQNIRRAIEEVCEISRKY
;
A
#
# COMPACT_ATOMS: atom_id res chain seq x y z
N MET A 1 11.32 20.02 2.50
CA MET A 1 11.56 18.56 2.33
C MET A 1 10.66 17.86 3.35
N SER A 2 9.74 16.98 2.90
CA SER A 2 8.73 16.37 3.78
C SER A 2 9.38 15.45 4.83
N ASP A 3 8.77 15.33 6.02
CA ASP A 3 9.32 14.51 7.10
C ASP A 3 9.38 13.02 6.75
N LEU A 4 8.55 12.57 5.81
CA LEU A 4 8.58 11.22 5.24
C LEU A 4 9.91 10.93 4.51
N VAL A 5 10.42 11.90 3.75
CA VAL A 5 11.69 11.80 3.02
C VAL A 5 12.89 11.91 3.99
N LYS A 6 12.74 12.65 5.09
CA LYS A 6 13.76 12.65 6.15
C LYS A 6 13.83 11.30 6.85
N PHE A 7 12.68 10.68 7.15
CA PHE A 7 12.62 9.34 7.74
C PHE A 7 13.35 8.31 6.87
N THR A 8 13.07 8.24 5.57
CA THR A 8 13.73 7.25 4.70
C THR A 8 15.22 7.48 4.54
N LYS A 9 15.68 8.74 4.59
CA LYS A 9 17.13 9.06 4.62
C LYS A 9 17.81 8.67 5.93
N SER A 10 17.07 8.53 7.03
CA SER A 10 17.60 8.12 8.33
C SER A 10 17.68 6.60 8.51
N VAL A 11 16.95 5.84 7.69
CA VAL A 11 17.09 4.39 7.62
C VAL A 11 18.42 4.06 6.92
N GLN A 12 19.16 3.06 7.42
CA GLN A 12 20.42 2.60 6.81
C GLN A 12 20.24 2.45 5.29
N GLN A 13 21.16 3.04 4.51
CA GLN A 13 21.08 3.09 3.05
C GLN A 13 21.01 1.70 2.39
N ASP A 14 21.39 0.64 3.13
CA ASP A 14 21.39 -0.74 2.66
C ASP A 14 20.07 -1.49 2.92
N ALA A 15 19.16 -0.94 3.74
CA ALA A 15 17.88 -1.56 4.01
C ALA A 15 16.89 -1.32 2.87
N LYS A 16 16.24 -2.39 2.40
CA LYS A 16 15.08 -2.31 1.49
C LYS A 16 13.84 -1.98 2.31
N ILE A 17 13.14 -0.89 1.97
CA ILE A 17 11.94 -0.41 2.67
C ILE A 17 10.72 -0.70 1.78
N ILE A 18 9.70 -1.35 2.33
CA ILE A 18 8.43 -1.55 1.65
C ILE A 18 7.37 -0.69 2.32
N VAL A 19 6.79 0.24 1.55
CA VAL A 19 5.69 1.11 2.00
C VAL A 19 4.38 0.55 1.45
N SER A 20 3.55 -0.01 2.33
CA SER A 20 2.21 -0.48 1.96
C SER A 20 1.22 0.69 1.99
N LEU A 21 0.61 0.98 0.85
CA LEU A 21 -0.43 2.00 0.77
C LEU A 21 -1.78 1.41 1.19
N PRO A 22 -2.57 2.13 2.00
CA PRO A 22 -3.88 1.65 2.41
C PRO A 22 -4.87 1.58 1.23
N PRO A 23 -5.86 0.68 1.30
CA PRO A 23 -7.02 0.73 0.41
C PRO A 23 -7.76 2.05 0.55
N ASN A 24 -8.42 2.49 -0.53
CA ASN A 24 -9.33 3.63 -0.44
C ASN A 24 -10.47 3.29 0.54
N ARG A 25 -10.72 4.20 1.48
CA ARG A 25 -11.72 4.05 2.55
C ARG A 25 -13.00 4.77 2.20
N GLY A 26 -14.11 4.28 2.76
CA GLY A 26 -15.39 5.00 2.79
C GLY A 26 -16.14 5.03 1.45
N ASP A 27 -17.46 5.04 1.55
CA ASP A 27 -18.36 5.56 0.52
C ASP A 27 -18.42 7.09 0.55
N ASP A 28 -17.93 7.71 1.62
CA ASP A 28 -17.73 9.16 1.72
C ASP A 28 -16.73 9.62 0.62
N PRO A 29 -17.18 10.45 -0.34
CA PRO A 29 -16.34 10.91 -1.45
C PRO A 29 -15.10 11.69 -1.00
N ASP A 30 -15.20 12.46 0.08
CA ASP A 30 -14.12 13.31 0.58
C ASP A 30 -13.04 12.48 1.26
N LEU A 31 -13.43 11.47 2.04
CA LEU A 31 -12.49 10.51 2.64
C LEU A 31 -11.79 9.65 1.57
N ASN A 32 -12.54 9.23 0.57
CA ASN A 32 -12.00 8.46 -0.55
C ASN A 32 -11.01 9.30 -1.37
N TYR A 33 -11.37 10.55 -1.67
CA TYR A 33 -10.52 11.51 -2.37
C TYR A 33 -9.25 11.83 -1.58
N THR A 34 -9.37 12.06 -0.27
CA THR A 34 -8.23 12.32 0.61
C THR A 34 -7.27 11.13 0.61
N THR A 35 -7.79 9.90 0.73
CA THR A 35 -6.96 8.68 0.70
C THR A 35 -6.23 8.55 -0.64
N LYS A 36 -6.90 8.84 -1.77
CA LYS A 36 -6.26 8.85 -3.09
C LYS A 36 -5.15 9.88 -3.20
N ILE A 37 -5.35 11.10 -2.70
CA ILE A 37 -4.31 12.14 -2.70
C ILE A 37 -3.10 11.70 -1.87
N VAL A 38 -3.32 11.19 -0.66
CA VAL A 38 -2.23 10.72 0.20
C VAL A 38 -1.45 9.60 -0.48
N ASN A 39 -2.15 8.60 -1.04
CA ASN A 39 -1.53 7.50 -1.77
C ASN A 39 -0.71 8.00 -2.97
N ALA A 40 -1.23 8.94 -3.77
CA ALA A 40 -0.52 9.54 -4.88
C ALA A 40 0.72 10.33 -4.42
N SER A 41 0.59 11.11 -3.34
CA SER A 41 1.68 11.92 -2.79
C SER A 41 2.82 11.05 -2.27
N VAL A 42 2.52 9.91 -1.65
CA VAL A 42 3.51 8.94 -1.19
C VAL A 42 4.24 8.30 -2.39
N LYS A 43 3.52 7.89 -3.43
CA LYS A 43 4.13 7.36 -4.67
C LYS A 43 5.11 8.36 -5.28
N ILE A 44 4.68 9.61 -5.45
CA ILE A 44 5.51 10.69 -6.00
C ILE A 44 6.74 10.95 -5.12
N SER A 45 6.56 10.93 -3.79
CA SER A 45 7.66 11.20 -2.84
C SER A 45 8.76 10.14 -2.89
N PHE A 46 8.41 8.90 -3.26
CA PHE A 46 9.35 7.77 -3.28
C PHE A 46 9.74 7.29 -4.67
N GLN A 47 9.18 7.84 -5.75
CA GLN A 47 9.46 7.40 -7.12
C GLN A 47 10.95 7.40 -7.51
N SER A 48 11.75 8.27 -6.90
CA SER A 48 13.19 8.42 -7.17
C SER A 48 14.07 7.87 -6.04
N VAL A 49 13.50 7.17 -5.05
CA VAL A 49 14.23 6.62 -3.91
C VAL A 49 14.44 5.13 -4.15
N THR A 50 15.68 4.75 -4.47
CA THR A 50 16.02 3.43 -5.04
C THR A 50 15.85 2.25 -4.09
N ASN A 51 15.89 2.48 -2.78
CA ASN A 51 15.71 1.45 -1.76
C ASN A 51 14.30 1.43 -1.15
N VAL A 52 13.36 2.22 -1.67
CA VAL A 52 11.97 2.27 -1.22
C VAL A 52 11.05 1.72 -2.30
N PHE A 53 10.24 0.74 -1.93
CA PHE A 53 9.31 0.04 -2.81
C PHE A 53 7.89 0.26 -2.32
N VAL A 54 6.99 0.63 -3.23
CA VAL A 54 5.59 0.91 -2.89
C VAL A 54 4.72 -0.30 -3.20
N CYS A 55 4.12 -0.90 -2.17
CA CYS A 55 3.10 -1.94 -2.32
C CYS A 55 1.72 -1.25 -2.36
N ASP A 56 1.18 -1.08 -3.56
CA ASP A 56 -0.08 -0.35 -3.76
C ASP A 56 -1.31 -1.23 -3.55
N ASN A 57 -2.03 -1.01 -2.45
CA ASN A 57 -3.32 -1.67 -2.19
C ASN A 57 -4.51 -0.72 -2.38
N SER A 58 -4.34 0.45 -3.01
CA SER A 58 -5.42 1.45 -3.13
C SER A 58 -6.68 0.90 -3.81
N ASN A 59 -6.51 -0.03 -4.75
CA ASN A 59 -7.59 -0.64 -5.53
C ASN A 59 -8.12 -1.94 -4.92
N LEU A 60 -7.65 -2.34 -3.73
CA LEU A 60 -8.14 -3.57 -3.08
C LEU A 60 -9.65 -3.49 -2.81
N ALA A 61 -10.12 -2.31 -2.39
CA ALA A 61 -11.53 -2.06 -2.09
C ALA A 61 -12.41 -1.84 -3.34
N TYR A 62 -11.80 -1.39 -4.45
CA TYR A 62 -12.48 -0.94 -5.66
C TYR A 62 -11.76 -1.47 -6.91
N ARG A 63 -12.29 -2.53 -7.51
CA ARG A 63 -11.86 -3.06 -8.83
C ARG A 63 -12.94 -2.75 -9.87
N GLY A 64 -13.07 -1.47 -10.24
CA GLY A 64 -14.17 -0.98 -11.07
C GLY A 64 -15.42 -0.63 -10.25
N GLU A 65 -15.87 -1.54 -9.38
CA GLU A 65 -16.95 -1.30 -8.41
C GLU A 65 -16.54 -1.73 -6.99
N ARG A 66 -17.33 -1.29 -6.00
CA ARG A 66 -17.06 -1.58 -4.58
C ARG A 66 -17.22 -3.07 -4.29
N ASN A 67 -16.19 -3.70 -3.72
CA ASN A 67 -16.24 -5.11 -3.37
C ASN A 67 -16.44 -5.33 -1.86
N ARG A 68 -17.71 -5.50 -1.45
CA ARG A 68 -18.09 -5.78 -0.05
C ARG A 68 -17.58 -7.12 0.49
N LYS A 69 -17.01 -7.99 -0.35
CA LYS A 69 -16.31 -9.19 0.12
C LYS A 69 -14.93 -8.88 0.67
N LEU A 70 -14.35 -7.73 0.35
CA LEU A 70 -12.97 -7.36 0.69
C LEU A 70 -12.88 -6.32 1.80
N ILE A 71 -13.84 -5.40 1.88
CA ILE A 71 -13.91 -4.38 2.93
C ILE A 71 -15.16 -4.58 3.78
N SER A 72 -15.00 -4.43 5.09
CA SER A 72 -16.05 -4.55 6.08
C SER A 72 -17.07 -3.39 5.97
N ARG A 73 -18.15 -3.48 6.74
CA ARG A 73 -19.22 -2.46 6.76
C ARG A 73 -18.76 -1.12 7.34
N ASP A 74 -17.69 -1.10 8.12
CA ASP A 74 -17.11 0.14 8.64
C ASP A 74 -16.27 0.90 7.61
N GLU A 75 -16.12 0.34 6.41
CA GLU A 75 -15.50 0.97 5.24
C GLU A 75 -14.01 1.32 5.42
N VAL A 76 -13.40 0.80 6.48
CA VAL A 76 -12.00 1.03 6.84
C VAL A 76 -11.25 -0.28 6.93
N HIS A 77 -11.83 -1.28 7.60
CA HIS A 77 -11.17 -2.54 7.85
C HIS A 77 -11.46 -3.54 6.73
N PRO A 78 -10.45 -4.32 6.28
CA PRO A 78 -10.70 -5.46 5.43
C PRO A 78 -11.52 -6.54 6.14
N THR A 79 -12.28 -7.33 5.39
CA THR A 79 -12.82 -8.60 5.90
C THR A 79 -11.69 -9.63 6.01
N GLU A 80 -11.93 -10.80 6.63
CA GLU A 80 -10.95 -11.90 6.64
C GLU A 80 -10.47 -12.29 5.21
N PHE A 81 -11.37 -12.24 4.22
CA PHE A 81 -10.99 -12.48 2.83
C PHE A 81 -10.17 -11.32 2.25
N GLY A 82 -10.52 -10.08 2.57
CA GLY A 82 -9.72 -8.90 2.22
C GLY A 82 -8.32 -8.92 2.82
N GLU A 83 -8.18 -9.32 4.08
CA GLU A 83 -6.89 -9.48 4.78
C GLU A 83 -6.02 -10.51 4.07
N LYS A 84 -6.57 -11.66 3.68
CA LYS A 84 -5.84 -12.68 2.92
C LYS A 84 -5.25 -12.10 1.63
N ILE A 85 -6.02 -11.31 0.88
CA ILE A 85 -5.52 -10.68 -0.35
C ILE A 85 -4.48 -9.59 -0.02
N LEU A 86 -4.73 -8.75 0.98
CA LEU A 86 -3.78 -7.72 1.42
C LEU A 86 -2.43 -8.32 1.80
N PHE A 87 -2.43 -9.38 2.63
CA PHE A 87 -1.21 -10.07 3.02
C PHE A 87 -0.54 -10.80 1.86
N GLN A 88 -1.31 -11.33 0.90
CA GLN A 88 -0.74 -11.90 -0.32
C GLN A 88 -0.02 -10.84 -1.16
N ASN A 89 -0.57 -9.63 -1.29
CA ASN A 89 0.09 -8.54 -2.00
C ASN A 89 1.37 -8.08 -1.31
N ILE A 90 1.33 -7.93 0.02
CA ILE A 90 2.51 -7.57 0.82
C ILE A 90 3.57 -8.67 0.71
N ARG A 91 3.18 -9.94 0.82
CA ARG A 91 4.08 -11.08 0.66
C ARG A 91 4.74 -11.08 -0.72
N ARG A 92 3.98 -10.87 -1.79
CA ARG A 92 4.52 -10.77 -3.16
C ARG A 92 5.52 -9.63 -3.28
N ALA A 93 5.21 -8.46 -2.73
CA ALA A 93 6.13 -7.34 -2.71
C ALA A 93 7.43 -7.69 -1.95
N ILE A 94 7.34 -8.37 -0.81
CA ILE A 94 8.52 -8.84 -0.07
C ILE A 94 9.33 -9.85 -0.91
N GLU A 95 8.66 -10.83 -1.53
CA GLU A 95 9.31 -11.84 -2.37
C GLU A 95 10.06 -11.19 -3.55
N GLU A 96 9.41 -10.24 -4.24
CA GLU A 96 9.99 -9.50 -5.37
C GLU A 96 11.17 -8.62 -4.93
N VAL A 97 10.98 -7.83 -3.88
CA VAL A 97 12.00 -6.89 -3.38
C VAL A 97 13.21 -7.61 -2.81
N CYS A 98 13.00 -8.72 -2.10
CA CYS A 98 14.07 -9.50 -1.48
C CYS A 98 14.64 -10.60 -2.40
N GLU A 99 14.17 -10.69 -3.66
CA GLU A 99 14.60 -11.70 -4.63
C GLU A 99 14.47 -13.14 -4.08
N ILE A 100 13.44 -13.37 -3.27
CA ILE A 100 13.18 -14.68 -2.68
C ILE A 100 12.55 -15.54 -3.76
N SER A 101 13.36 -16.41 -4.38
CA SER A 101 12.90 -17.36 -5.39
C SER A 101 11.74 -18.21 -4.85
N ARG A 102 10.62 -18.21 -5.58
CA ARG A 102 9.52 -19.13 -5.33
C ARG A 102 10.01 -20.55 -5.59
N LYS A 103 10.26 -21.32 -4.53
CA LYS A 103 10.36 -22.78 -4.65
C LYS A 103 8.96 -23.32 -4.91
N TYR A 104 8.62 -23.51 -6.18
CA TYR A 104 7.56 -24.40 -6.64
C TYR A 104 8.12 -25.32 -7.71
#